data_AF-A0AAV5GW41-F1
#
_entry.id   AF-A0AAV5GW41-F1
#
_cell.length_a   1.000
_cell.length_b   1.000
_cell.length_c   1.000
_cell.angle_alpha   90.00
_cell.angle_beta   90.00
_cell.angle_gamma   90.00
#
_symmetry.space_group_name_H-M   'P 1'
#
loop_
_entity.id
_entity.type
_entity.pdbx_description
1 polymer ?
#
loop_
_entity_poly.entity_id
_entity_poly.type
_entity_poly.pdbx_seq_one_letter_code
_entity_poly.pdbx_strand_id
1 'polypeptide(L)'
;MGKTTAISLESIMPSDDILLADIEVLGLVENTIKREQTLGNLQKADENLSRINDVRISWLPPAVAAAARHIGVKPEMHANFLLVRFVRESRLHIKKPDLRRFGFNHPNPAEETGFHDYEAWVTVPEDLENLQLDRLMPVTQKEKFE
;
A
#
# COMPACT_ATOMS: atom_id res chain seq x y z
N MET A 1 41.40 -43.79 -64.60
CA MET A 1 41.07 -42.38 -64.93
C MET A 1 39.84 -41.99 -64.13
N GLY A 2 40.01 -41.30 -62.99
CA GLY A 2 38.89 -40.67 -62.28
C GLY A 2 38.77 -39.22 -62.74
N LYS A 3 37.67 -38.86 -63.39
CA LYS A 3 37.36 -37.45 -63.67
C LYS A 3 36.73 -36.86 -62.42
N THR A 4 37.47 -36.01 -61.71
CA THR A 4 36.89 -35.15 -60.68
C THR A 4 36.14 -34.02 -61.38
N THR A 5 34.81 -34.04 -61.33
CA THR A 5 33.97 -32.91 -61.75
C THR A 5 34.11 -31.82 -60.69
N ALA A 6 34.86 -30.76 -61.00
CA ALA A 6 34.87 -29.56 -60.19
C ALA A 6 33.53 -28.84 -60.38
N ILE A 7 32.68 -28.84 -59.35
CA ILE A 7 31.45 -28.04 -59.35
C ILE A 7 31.88 -26.60 -59.06
N SER A 8 31.50 -25.65 -59.93
CA SER A 8 31.85 -24.24 -59.70
C SER A 8 31.08 -23.69 -58.52
N LEU A 9 31.77 -22.95 -57.64
CA LEU A 9 31.17 -22.32 -56.46
C LEU A 9 30.05 -21.35 -56.83
N GLU A 10 30.14 -20.69 -58.01
CA GLU A 10 29.08 -19.80 -58.51
C GLU A 10 27.76 -20.54 -58.80
N SER A 11 27.79 -21.86 -59.01
CA SER A 11 26.59 -22.67 -59.25
C SER A 11 25.87 -23.09 -57.97
N ILE A 12 26.51 -22.93 -56.81
CA ILE A 12 25.99 -23.41 -55.51
C ILE A 12 25.61 -22.22 -54.62
N MET A 13 26.28 -21.08 -54.78
CA MET A 13 25.95 -19.88 -54.00
C MET A 13 24.72 -19.17 -54.57
N PRO A 14 23.77 -18.73 -53.71
CA PRO A 14 22.67 -17.87 -54.14
C PRO A 14 23.23 -16.57 -54.75
N SER A 15 22.49 -15.94 -55.65
CA SER A 15 22.88 -14.62 -56.17
C SER A 15 22.87 -13.58 -55.05
N ASP A 16 23.73 -12.56 -55.18
CA ASP A 16 23.86 -11.50 -54.17
C ASP A 16 22.53 -10.80 -53.87
N ASP A 17 21.64 -10.67 -54.86
CA ASP A 17 20.29 -10.11 -54.69
C ASP A 17 19.42 -10.94 -53.74
N ILE A 18 19.54 -12.27 -53.79
CA ILE A 18 18.81 -13.19 -52.92
C ILE A 18 19.37 -13.11 -51.50
N LEU A 19 20.70 -13.08 -51.38
CA LEU A 19 21.37 -12.92 -50.09
C LEU A 19 20.99 -11.61 -49.40
N LEU A 20 20.89 -10.51 -50.17
CA LEU A 20 20.50 -9.21 -49.64
C LEU A 20 19.04 -9.20 -49.17
N ALA A 21 18.14 -9.79 -49.96
CA ALA A 21 16.73 -9.92 -49.58
C ALA A 21 16.55 -10.76 -48.31
N ASP A 22 17.29 -11.86 -48.16
CA ASP A 22 17.25 -12.72 -46.98
C ASP A 22 17.76 -11.99 -45.72
N ILE A 23 18.83 -11.19 -45.85
CA ILE A 23 19.35 -10.37 -44.74
C ILE A 23 18.30 -9.35 -44.28
N GLU A 24 17.61 -8.68 -45.20
CA GLU A 24 16.56 -7.72 -44.87
C GLU A 24 15.38 -8.38 -44.15
N VAL A 25 14.93 -9.54 -44.64
CA VAL A 25 13.84 -10.31 -44.02
C VAL A 25 14.22 -10.79 -42.62
N LEU A 26 15.43 -11.34 -42.44
CA LEU A 26 15.92 -11.77 -41.12
C LEU A 26 16.01 -10.60 -40.14
N GLY A 27 16.48 -9.44 -40.60
CA GLY A 27 16.51 -8.21 -39.81
C GLY A 27 15.11 -7.77 -39.36
N LEU A 28 14.09 -7.89 -40.22
CA LEU A 28 12.70 -7.57 -39.87
C LEU A 28 12.12 -8.53 -38.82
N VAL A 29 12.39 -9.84 -38.98
CA VAL A 29 11.96 -10.89 -38.05
C VAL A 29 12.62 -10.70 -36.69
N GLU A 30 13.93 -10.45 -36.65
CA GLU A 30 14.67 -10.20 -35.41
C GLU A 30 14.12 -8.99 -34.65
N ASN A 31 13.84 -7.90 -35.37
CA ASN A 31 13.25 -6.70 -34.78
C ASN A 31 11.84 -6.93 -34.25
N THR A 32 11.04 -7.76 -34.92
CA THR A 32 9.69 -8.13 -34.47
C THR A 32 9.74 -8.95 -33.18
N ILE A 33 10.59 -9.99 -33.14
CA ILE A 33 10.80 -10.83 -31.96
C ILE A 33 11.28 -10.00 -30.77
N LYS A 34 12.26 -9.11 -30.97
CA LYS A 34 12.77 -8.21 -29.92
C LYS A 34 11.68 -7.29 -29.36
N ARG A 35 10.81 -6.75 -30.22
CA ARG A 35 9.69 -5.90 -29.80
C ARG A 35 8.65 -6.68 -29.00
N GLU A 36 8.27 -7.88 -29.45
CA GLU A 36 7.32 -8.74 -28.73
C GLU A 36 7.85 -9.14 -27.35
N GLN A 37 9.12 -9.51 -27.25
CA GLN A 37 9.78 -9.77 -25.96
C GLN A 37 9.77 -8.54 -25.05
N THR A 38 10.02 -7.35 -25.61
CA THR A 38 10.01 -6.09 -24.85
C THR A 38 8.60 -5.77 -24.34
N LEU A 39 7.56 -5.92 -25.17
CA LEU A 39 6.17 -5.71 -24.77
C LEU A 39 5.72 -6.73 -23.71
N GLY A 40 6.10 -7.99 -23.85
CA GLY A 40 5.83 -9.01 -22.84
C GLY A 40 6.50 -8.73 -21.50
N ASN A 41 7.74 -8.19 -21.52
CA ASN A 41 8.42 -7.77 -20.29
C ASN A 41 7.75 -6.54 -19.66
N LEU A 42 7.27 -5.59 -20.46
CA LEU A 42 6.51 -4.44 -19.98
C LEU A 42 5.18 -4.87 -19.33
N GLN A 43 4.45 -5.81 -19.93
CA GLN A 43 3.22 -6.36 -19.34
C GLN A 43 3.49 -7.04 -18.00
N LYS A 44 4.53 -7.87 -17.90
CA LYS A 44 4.91 -8.51 -16.62
C LYS A 44 5.33 -7.51 -15.55
N ALA A 45 5.99 -6.41 -15.94
CA ALA A 45 6.33 -5.33 -15.03
C ALA A 45 5.05 -4.63 -14.53
N ASP A 46 4.11 -4.34 -15.42
CA ASP A 46 2.82 -3.73 -15.11
C ASP A 46 1.96 -4.62 -14.20
N GLU A 47 1.90 -5.93 -14.45
CA GLU A 47 1.23 -6.91 -13.57
C GLU A 47 1.84 -6.95 -12.16
N ASN A 48 3.17 -6.83 -12.04
CA ASN A 48 3.84 -6.80 -10.75
C ASN A 48 3.66 -5.47 -10.01
N LEU A 49 3.63 -4.35 -10.75
CA LEU A 49 3.39 -3.01 -10.20
C LEU A 49 1.92 -2.80 -9.81
N SER A 50 0.98 -3.43 -10.51
CA SER A 50 -0.46 -3.37 -10.25
C SER A 50 -0.90 -4.27 -9.08
N ARG A 51 -0.06 -5.21 -8.64
CA ARG A 51 -0.30 -5.96 -7.41
C ARG A 51 0.05 -5.12 -6.19
N ILE A 52 -0.93 -4.95 -5.31
CA ILE A 52 -0.72 -4.35 -3.98
C ILE A 52 0.09 -5.35 -3.13
N ASN A 53 1.42 -5.22 -3.15
CA ASN A 53 2.32 -6.10 -2.41
C ASN A 53 2.54 -5.66 -0.95
N ASP A 54 2.24 -4.40 -0.63
CA ASP A 54 2.49 -3.81 0.70
C ASP A 54 1.29 -3.90 1.66
N VAL A 55 0.31 -4.75 1.33
CA VAL A 55 -0.89 -4.96 2.15
C VAL A 55 -0.99 -6.43 2.54
N ARG A 56 -1.34 -6.68 3.81
CA ARG A 56 -1.61 -8.02 4.33
C ARG A 56 -2.88 -8.03 5.17
N ILE A 57 -3.56 -9.18 5.18
CA ILE A 57 -4.63 -9.45 6.13
C ILE A 57 -3.98 -9.87 7.44
N SER A 58 -4.30 -9.17 8.53
CA SER A 58 -3.85 -9.52 9.87
C SER A 58 -5.04 -9.80 10.76
N TRP A 59 -4.99 -10.92 11.48
CA TRP A 59 -5.93 -11.17 12.58
C TRP A 59 -5.61 -10.24 13.76
N LEU A 60 -6.64 -9.65 14.36
CA LEU A 60 -6.54 -8.88 15.60
C LEU A 60 -7.19 -9.68 16.72
N PRO A 61 -6.47 -10.02 17.81
CA PRO A 61 -7.09 -10.66 18.95
C PRO A 61 -8.09 -9.70 19.64
N PRO A 62 -9.10 -10.21 20.36
CA PRO A 62 -9.92 -9.39 21.24
C PRO A 62 -9.05 -8.55 22.17
N ALA A 63 -9.45 -7.30 22.40
CA ALA A 63 -8.74 -6.38 23.27
C ALA A 63 -9.72 -5.43 23.94
N VAL A 64 -9.38 -4.98 25.15
CA VAL A 64 -10.08 -3.89 25.83
C VAL A 64 -9.58 -2.56 25.27
N ALA A 65 -10.51 -1.63 25.01
CA ALA A 65 -10.19 -0.31 24.48
C ALA A 65 -10.87 0.79 25.29
N ALA A 66 -10.17 1.92 25.45
CA ALA A 66 -10.77 3.18 25.85
C ALA A 66 -11.15 3.97 24.59
N ALA A 67 -12.32 4.60 24.61
CA ALA A 67 -12.87 5.33 23.48
C ALA A 67 -13.15 6.79 23.84
N ALA A 68 -12.90 7.69 22.89
CA ALA A 68 -13.32 9.08 22.93
C ALA A 68 -14.10 9.39 21.65
N ARG A 69 -15.31 9.95 21.81
CA ARG A 69 -16.19 10.32 20.69
C ARG A 69 -16.45 11.82 20.69
N HIS A 70 -16.48 12.42 19.51
CA HIS A 70 -16.90 13.80 19.34
C HIS A 70 -17.77 13.95 18.08
N ILE A 71 -18.84 14.73 18.19
CA ILE A 71 -19.71 15.10 17.08
C ILE A 71 -19.63 16.61 16.94
N GLY A 72 -19.11 17.10 15.82
CA GLY A 72 -18.86 18.52 15.67
C GLY A 72 -17.95 18.84 14.49
N VAL A 73 -17.45 20.07 14.44
CA VAL A 73 -16.46 20.52 13.46
C VAL A 73 -15.07 20.00 13.87
N LYS A 74 -14.36 19.37 12.92
CA LYS A 74 -13.04 18.75 13.17
C LYS A 74 -13.07 17.79 14.37
N PRO A 75 -13.98 16.82 14.39
CA PRO A 75 -14.18 15.93 15.53
C PRO A 75 -12.95 15.06 15.82
N GLU A 76 -12.11 14.79 14.82
CA GLU A 76 -10.86 14.06 14.99
C GLU A 76 -9.90 14.81 15.91
N MET A 77 -9.83 16.13 15.82
CA MET A 77 -8.98 16.93 16.70
C MET A 77 -9.42 16.79 18.16
N HIS A 78 -10.72 16.92 18.42
CA HIS A 78 -11.30 16.86 19.75
C HIS A 78 -11.18 15.46 20.37
N ALA A 79 -11.58 14.42 19.63
CA ALA A 79 -11.50 13.04 20.10
C ALA A 79 -10.04 12.63 20.37
N ASN A 80 -9.10 13.00 19.48
CA ASN A 80 -7.70 12.69 19.68
C ASN A 80 -7.06 13.50 20.81
N PHE A 81 -7.49 14.75 21.04
CA PHE A 81 -7.01 15.53 22.18
C PHE A 81 -7.33 14.83 23.51
N LEU A 82 -8.59 14.41 23.69
CA LEU A 82 -9.01 13.66 24.87
C LEU A 82 -8.22 12.36 25.03
N LEU A 83 -8.05 11.60 23.94
CA LEU A 83 -7.37 10.32 23.96
C LEU A 83 -5.85 10.46 24.24
N VAL A 84 -5.19 11.46 23.64
CA VAL A 84 -3.76 11.75 23.89
C VAL A 84 -3.54 12.18 25.33
N ARG A 85 -4.43 13.00 25.88
CA ARG A 85 -4.37 13.40 27.28
C ARG A 85 -4.48 12.18 28.19
N PHE A 86 -5.46 11.31 27.95
CA PHE A 86 -5.61 10.04 28.66
C PHE A 86 -4.34 9.16 28.59
N VAL A 87 -3.75 8.97 27.40
CA VAL A 87 -2.54 8.15 27.20
C VAL A 87 -1.35 8.72 27.98
N ARG A 88 -1.19 10.04 28.03
CA ARG A 88 -0.09 10.71 28.74
C ARG A 88 -0.27 10.64 30.25
N GLU A 89 -1.44 11.05 30.75
CA GLU A 89 -1.71 11.15 32.18
C GLU A 89 -1.76 9.78 32.85
N SER A 90 -2.31 8.77 32.19
CA SER A 90 -2.31 7.38 32.68
C SER A 90 -0.97 6.67 32.50
N ARG A 91 -0.01 7.29 31.80
CA ARG A 91 1.26 6.68 31.36
C ARG A 91 1.04 5.37 30.59
N LEU A 92 -0.02 5.33 29.76
CA LEU A 92 -0.42 4.11 29.05
C LEU A 92 0.69 3.56 28.17
N HIS A 93 1.48 4.42 27.53
CA HIS A 93 2.63 4.04 26.72
C HIS A 93 3.73 3.28 27.48
N ILE A 94 3.81 3.44 28.81
CA ILE A 94 4.73 2.67 29.67
C ILE A 94 4.07 1.36 30.10
N LYS A 95 2.78 1.40 30.47
CA LYS A 95 2.02 0.24 30.97
C LYS A 95 1.67 -0.77 29.87
N LYS A 96 1.44 -0.27 28.66
CA LYS A 96 1.07 -1.03 27.46
C LYS A 96 1.87 -0.52 26.26
N PRO A 97 3.16 -0.89 26.14
CA PRO A 97 4.03 -0.41 25.06
C PRO A 97 3.58 -0.91 23.67
N ASP A 98 2.78 -1.96 23.60
CA ASP A 98 2.16 -2.51 22.39
C ASP A 98 0.76 -1.93 22.11
N LEU A 99 0.41 -0.79 22.71
CA LEU A 99 -0.89 -0.16 22.51
C LEU A 99 -1.15 0.10 21.02
N ARG A 100 -2.40 -0.04 20.62
CA ARG A 100 -2.87 0.20 19.25
C ARG A 100 -3.90 1.30 19.27
N ARG A 101 -3.85 2.20 18.29
CA ARG A 101 -4.83 3.26 18.08
C ARG A 101 -5.70 2.93 16.88
N PHE A 102 -7.00 3.16 17.01
CA PHE A 102 -7.96 3.06 15.92
C PHE A 102 -8.76 4.36 15.82
N GLY A 103 -9.22 4.68 14.61
CA GLY A 103 -10.07 5.83 14.34
C GLY A 103 -11.21 5.42 13.43
N PHE A 104 -12.42 5.85 13.77
CA PHE A 104 -13.65 5.50 13.07
C PHE A 104 -14.37 6.78 12.65
N ASN A 105 -14.58 6.94 11.35
CA ASN A 105 -15.38 8.02 10.79
C ASN A 105 -16.85 7.58 10.76
N HIS A 106 -17.78 8.45 11.16
CA HIS A 106 -19.20 8.14 11.14
C HIS A 106 -20.05 9.38 10.76
N PRO A 107 -20.60 9.49 9.54
CA PRO A 107 -20.14 8.89 8.29
C PRO A 107 -18.76 9.44 7.86
N ASN A 108 -18.22 8.94 6.76
CA ASN A 108 -17.08 9.61 6.11
C ASN A 108 -17.49 11.05 5.76
N PRO A 109 -16.65 12.06 6.04
CA PRO A 109 -17.01 13.45 5.79
C PRO A 109 -17.35 13.63 4.31
N ALA A 110 -18.61 13.95 4.04
CA ALA A 110 -19.12 14.23 2.70
C ALA A 110 -19.15 15.73 2.40
N GLU A 111 -19.04 16.57 3.43
CA GLU A 111 -19.23 18.01 3.37
C GLU A 111 -17.94 18.77 3.69
N GLU A 112 -17.67 19.86 2.97
CA GLU A 112 -16.54 20.77 3.21
C GLU A 112 -16.63 21.50 4.56
N THR A 113 -17.77 21.41 5.25
CA THR A 113 -18.01 22.03 6.57
C THR A 113 -17.10 21.46 7.67
N GLY A 114 -16.59 20.24 7.47
CA GLY A 114 -15.80 19.52 8.47
C GLY A 114 -16.62 19.03 9.67
N PHE A 115 -17.95 19.14 9.62
CA PHE A 115 -18.85 18.62 10.64
C PHE A 115 -19.12 17.14 10.41
N HIS A 116 -18.76 16.29 11.36
CA HIS A 116 -19.10 14.87 11.35
C HIS A 116 -18.94 14.26 12.75
N ASP A 117 -19.26 12.97 12.88
CA ASP A 117 -18.98 12.20 14.08
C ASP A 117 -17.70 11.36 13.87
N TYR A 118 -16.89 11.31 14.92
CA TYR A 118 -15.64 10.58 14.93
C TYR A 118 -15.39 9.95 16.28
N GLU A 119 -14.85 8.74 16.24
CA GLU A 119 -14.49 7.98 17.42
C GLU A 119 -13.02 7.53 17.37
N ALA A 120 -12.28 7.81 18.42
CA ALA A 120 -10.88 7.45 18.59
C ALA A 120 -10.74 6.41 19.69
N TRP A 121 -10.09 5.28 19.40
CA TRP A 121 -9.87 4.19 20.34
C TRP A 121 -8.39 3.97 20.62
N VAL A 122 -8.05 3.58 21.85
CA VAL A 122 -6.73 3.05 22.21
C VAL A 122 -6.86 1.77 23.01
N THR A 123 -6.07 0.74 22.70
CA THR A 123 -6.07 -0.49 23.51
C THR A 123 -5.46 -0.22 24.89
N VAL A 124 -6.06 -0.83 25.90
CA VAL A 124 -5.65 -0.71 27.31
C VAL A 124 -5.36 -2.11 27.89
N PRO A 125 -4.64 -2.21 29.03
CA PRO A 125 -4.54 -3.47 29.77
C PRO A 125 -5.91 -4.00 30.16
N GLU A 126 -6.06 -5.33 30.24
CA GLU A 126 -7.30 -5.96 30.72
C GLU A 126 -7.56 -5.63 32.19
N ASP A 127 -6.49 -5.50 32.98
CA ASP A 127 -6.53 -5.04 34.36
C ASP A 127 -6.51 -3.50 34.43
N LEU A 128 -7.71 -2.93 34.48
CA LEU A 128 -7.95 -1.47 34.50
C LEU A 128 -7.68 -0.82 35.87
N GLU A 129 -7.55 -1.59 36.97
CA GLU A 129 -7.34 -1.03 38.32
C GLU A 129 -6.06 -0.17 38.40
N ASN A 130 -5.08 -0.51 37.57
CA ASN A 130 -3.81 0.20 37.47
C ASN A 130 -3.87 1.53 36.69
N LEU A 131 -5.01 1.90 36.09
CA LEU A 131 -5.12 3.13 35.29
C LEU A 131 -5.36 4.40 36.10
N GLN A 132 -5.60 4.31 37.42
CA GLN A 132 -5.86 5.46 38.31
C GLN A 132 -6.88 6.45 37.72
N LEU A 133 -7.96 5.90 37.16
CA LEU A 133 -8.95 6.64 36.36
C LEU A 133 -9.61 7.79 37.14
N ASP A 134 -9.71 7.65 38.47
CA ASP A 134 -10.28 8.64 39.39
C ASP A 134 -9.52 9.98 39.41
N ARG A 135 -8.25 10.00 38.97
CA ARG A 135 -7.47 11.25 38.82
C ARG A 135 -7.69 11.95 37.48
N LEU A 136 -8.26 11.26 36.49
CA LEU A 136 -8.42 11.75 35.11
C LEU A 136 -9.79 12.43 34.88
N MET A 137 -10.78 12.11 35.71
CA MET A 137 -12.18 12.52 35.57
C MET A 137 -12.62 13.86 36.21
N PRO A 138 -11.81 14.67 36.95
CA PRO A 138 -12.33 15.92 37.51
C PRO A 138 -12.47 17.07 36.49
N VAL A 139 -12.02 16.91 35.23
CA VAL A 139 -11.91 18.02 34.26
C VAL A 139 -13.06 18.04 33.23
N THR A 140 -13.94 17.04 33.20
CA THR A 140 -15.01 16.95 32.17
C THR A 140 -16.18 17.90 32.37
N GLN A 141 -16.20 18.76 33.40
CA GLN A 141 -17.28 19.73 33.63
C GLN A 141 -16.93 21.20 33.36
N LYS A 142 -15.70 21.57 32.97
CA LYS A 142 -15.33 23.00 32.89
C LYS A 142 -14.63 23.51 31.64
N GLU A 143 -14.29 22.69 30.65
CA GLU A 143 -13.76 23.21 29.39
C GLU A 143 -14.90 23.30 28.36
N LYS A 144 -15.64 24.41 28.46
CA LYS A 144 -16.37 24.96 27.31
C LYS A 144 -15.29 25.31 26.27
N PHE A 145 -15.20 24.53 25.21
CA PHE A 145 -14.53 24.96 24.00
C PHE A 145 -15.49 25.95 23.33
N GLU A 146 -15.19 27.24 23.47
CA GLU A 146 -15.66 28.31 22.58
C GLU A 146 -14.96 28.21 21.22
#